data_AF-A0A6G3DBB0-F1
#
_entry.id   AF-A0A6G3DBB0-F1
#
_cell.length_a   1.000
_cell.length_b   1.000
_cell.length_c   1.000
_cell.angle_alpha   90.00
_cell.angle_beta   90.00
_cell.angle_gamma   90.00
#
_symmetry.space_group_name_H-M   'P 1'
#
loop_
_entity.id
_entity.type
_entity.pdbx_description
1 polymer ?
#
loop_
_entity_poly.entity_id
_entity_poly.type
_entity_poly.pdbx_seq_one_letter_code
_entity_poly.pdbx_strand_id
1 'polypeptide(L)'
;MPWSDIQDSTGSAAAIPRLLRKVARGDAETARAALGDLRGRICQYGFVVEQATAATVPFLWELAQRPQVSCRAQIIQLLKNIADARQWETTATAYPKLLNHRENPVAWERAARQAVRARRDGLERLMADDDTEITRATTELARTLQD
;
A
#
# COMPACT_ATOMS: atom_id res chain seq x y z
N MET A 1 11.39 -9.16 9.50
CA MET A 1 11.95 -7.82 9.24
C MET A 1 11.85 -6.97 10.48
N PRO A 2 12.94 -6.28 10.86
CA PRO A 2 12.92 -5.24 11.89
C PRO A 2 12.34 -3.94 11.32
N TRP A 3 11.09 -3.62 11.67
CA TRP A 3 10.42 -2.38 11.23
C TRP A 3 11.12 -1.10 11.70
N SER A 4 11.95 -1.19 12.75
CA SER A 4 12.78 -0.09 13.23
C SER A 4 13.84 0.35 12.22
N ASP A 5 14.28 -0.55 11.36
CA ASP A 5 15.48 -0.39 10.53
C ASP A 5 15.16 0.13 9.13
N ILE A 6 13.88 0.27 8.81
CA ILE A 6 13.38 0.85 7.56
C ILE A 6 12.60 2.12 7.87
N GLN A 7 12.56 3.01 6.88
CA GLN A 7 11.96 4.31 7.03
C GLN A 7 10.53 4.37 6.46
N ASP A 8 9.70 5.15 7.13
CA ASP A 8 8.44 5.67 6.63
C ASP A 8 8.53 7.20 6.57
N SER A 9 7.46 7.87 6.16
CA SER A 9 7.48 9.32 5.98
C SER A 9 7.67 10.14 7.28
N THR A 10 7.71 9.48 8.45
CA THR A 10 7.91 10.09 9.76
C THR A 10 9.26 9.71 10.38
N GLY A 11 10.14 9.04 9.63
CA GLY A 11 11.39 8.47 10.12
C GLY A 11 11.28 6.96 10.27
N SER A 12 11.29 6.42 11.49
CA SER A 12 11.26 4.96 11.70
C SER A 12 9.87 4.36 11.46
N ALA A 13 9.81 3.24 10.74
CA ALA A 13 8.58 2.50 10.46
C ALA A 13 8.08 1.61 11.62
N ALA A 14 8.67 1.73 12.82
CA ALA A 14 8.30 0.94 14.01
C ALA A 14 6.82 1.04 14.41
N ALA A 15 6.12 2.10 13.99
CA ALA A 15 4.70 2.29 14.26
C ALA A 15 3.78 1.43 13.37
N ILE A 16 4.25 0.98 12.20
CA ILE A 16 3.42 0.29 11.18
C ILE A 16 2.74 -0.97 11.74
N PRO A 17 3.42 -1.89 12.46
CA PRO A 17 2.76 -3.08 13.01
C PRO A 17 1.60 -2.76 13.95
N ARG A 18 1.70 -1.66 14.72
CA ARG A 18 0.63 -1.22 15.61
C ARG A 18 -0.58 -0.72 14.80
N LEU A 19 -0.34 0.04 13.72
CA LEU A 19 -1.40 0.51 12.83
C LEU A 19 -2.09 -0.66 12.12
N LEU A 20 -1.34 -1.62 11.57
CA LEU A 20 -1.89 -2.84 10.96
C LEU A 20 -2.78 -3.62 11.94
N ARG A 21 -2.37 -3.74 13.21
CA ARG A 21 -3.21 -4.37 14.25
C ARG A 21 -4.50 -3.61 14.52
N LYS A 22 -4.47 -2.27 14.53
CA LYS A 22 -5.67 -1.43 14.69
C LYS A 22 -6.61 -1.57 13.50
N VAL A 23 -6.09 -1.60 12.28
CA VAL A 23 -6.88 -1.89 11.07
C VAL A 23 -7.53 -3.27 11.16
N ALA A 24 -6.82 -4.26 11.68
CA ALA A 24 -7.30 -5.64 11.75
C ALA A 24 -8.37 -5.90 12.83
N ARG A 25 -8.37 -5.13 13.92
CA ARG A 25 -9.16 -5.43 15.14
C ARG A 25 -10.01 -4.28 15.66
N GLY A 26 -9.83 -3.07 15.15
CA GLY A 26 -10.62 -1.92 15.55
C GLY A 26 -12.05 -2.01 15.02
N ASP A 27 -12.96 -1.27 15.63
CA ASP A 27 -14.25 -0.94 15.02
C ASP A 27 -14.06 -0.17 13.70
N ALA A 28 -15.17 0.07 12.98
CA ALA A 28 -15.13 0.70 11.67
C ALA A 28 -14.44 2.07 11.65
N GLU A 29 -14.61 2.87 12.70
CA GLU A 29 -14.00 4.19 12.80
C GLU A 29 -12.50 4.08 13.10
N THR A 30 -12.14 3.28 14.09
CA THR A 30 -10.74 3.03 14.49
C THR A 30 -9.94 2.41 13.35
N ALA A 31 -10.52 1.46 12.62
CA ALA A 31 -9.85 0.80 11.50
C ALA A 31 -9.62 1.78 10.33
N ARG A 32 -10.60 2.64 10.02
CA ARG A 32 -10.45 3.68 8.98
C ARG A 32 -9.43 4.74 9.37
N ALA A 33 -9.46 5.21 10.61
CA ALA A 33 -8.48 6.18 11.12
C ALA A 33 -7.06 5.59 11.06
N ALA A 34 -6.88 4.36 11.54
CA ALA A 34 -5.59 3.68 11.50
C ALA A 34 -5.10 3.42 10.06
N LEU A 35 -6.00 3.14 9.12
CA LEU A 35 -5.66 3.00 7.70
C LEU A 35 -5.26 4.36 7.09
N GLY A 36 -5.93 5.44 7.48
CA GLY A 36 -5.57 6.81 7.10
C GLY A 36 -4.15 7.18 7.56
N ASP A 37 -3.84 6.92 8.83
CA ASP A 37 -2.51 7.10 9.42
C ASP A 37 -1.46 6.24 8.70
N LEU A 38 -1.79 4.98 8.41
CA LEU A 38 -0.91 4.08 7.69
C LEU A 38 -0.63 4.60 6.28
N ARG A 39 -1.66 4.98 5.53
CA ARG A 39 -1.52 5.58 4.20
C ARG A 39 -0.61 6.81 4.24
N GLY A 40 -0.79 7.69 5.23
CA GLY A 40 0.06 8.87 5.41
C GLY A 40 1.53 8.55 5.64
N ARG A 41 1.86 7.34 6.09
CA ARG A 41 3.24 6.88 6.34
C ARG A 41 3.88 6.17 5.17
N ILE A 42 3.10 5.42 4.38
CA ILE A 42 3.65 4.54 3.31
C ILE A 42 3.25 4.96 1.89
N CYS A 43 2.27 5.84 1.73
CA CYS A 43 1.79 6.28 0.42
C CYS A 43 1.24 7.71 0.56
N GLN A 44 2.14 8.64 0.87
CA GLN A 44 1.84 10.05 1.05
C GLN A 44 1.12 10.59 -0.18
N TYR A 45 0.08 11.40 0.09
CA TYR A 45 -0.79 11.99 -0.93
C TYR A 45 -1.48 10.98 -1.87
N GLY A 46 -1.36 9.68 -1.61
CA GLY A 46 -1.90 8.61 -2.47
C GLY A 46 -1.03 8.25 -3.67
N PHE A 47 0.20 8.75 -3.79
CA PHE A 47 1.10 8.43 -4.91
C PHE A 47 2.60 8.49 -4.58
N VAL A 48 2.99 9.02 -3.42
CA VAL A 48 4.39 9.08 -2.97
C VAL A 48 4.65 7.93 -2.02
N VAL A 49 5.41 6.94 -2.46
CA VAL A 49 5.71 5.74 -1.67
C VAL A 49 7.06 5.86 -0.97
N GLU A 50 7.14 5.24 0.21
CA GLU A 50 8.30 5.23 1.11
C GLU A 50 9.01 3.87 1.13
N GLN A 51 10.18 3.80 1.76
CA GLN A 51 10.95 2.56 1.92
C GLN A 51 10.12 1.42 2.53
N ALA A 52 9.29 1.71 3.54
CA ALA A 52 8.45 0.72 4.21
C ALA A 52 7.21 0.25 3.41
N THR A 53 6.96 0.79 2.22
CA THR A 53 5.74 0.49 1.46
C THR A 53 5.71 -0.96 0.99
N ALA A 54 6.78 -1.41 0.33
CA ALA A 54 6.87 -2.78 -0.20
C ALA A 54 6.74 -3.82 0.94
N ALA A 55 7.35 -3.53 2.08
CA ALA A 55 7.25 -4.31 3.31
C ALA A 55 5.81 -4.43 3.85
N THR A 56 4.96 -3.43 3.61
CA THR A 56 3.60 -3.35 4.14
C THR A 56 2.58 -4.04 3.22
N VAL A 57 2.83 -4.06 1.91
CA VAL A 57 1.91 -4.61 0.90
C VAL A 57 1.41 -6.03 1.20
N PRO A 58 2.26 -7.00 1.62
CA PRO A 58 1.80 -8.34 2.01
C PRO A 58 0.66 -8.33 3.04
N PHE A 59 0.77 -7.45 4.05
CA PHE A 59 -0.21 -7.32 5.11
C PHE A 59 -1.49 -6.64 4.63
N LEU A 60 -1.39 -5.66 3.72
CA LEU A 60 -2.57 -5.04 3.11
C LEU A 60 -3.38 -6.08 2.32
N TRP A 61 -2.71 -6.95 1.55
CA TRP A 61 -3.37 -8.07 0.86
C TRP A 61 -4.07 -9.04 1.80
N GLU A 62 -3.43 -9.37 2.93
CA GLU A 62 -4.05 -10.24 3.93
C GLU A 62 -5.26 -9.59 4.61
N LEU A 63 -5.21 -8.29 4.88
CA LEU A 63 -6.32 -7.56 5.50
C LEU A 63 -7.49 -7.38 4.53
N ALA A 64 -7.22 -7.10 3.26
CA ALA A 64 -8.25 -6.98 2.22
C ALA A 64 -9.08 -8.27 2.07
N GLN A 65 -8.49 -9.43 2.34
CA GLN A 65 -9.14 -10.74 2.19
C GLN A 65 -9.88 -11.22 3.44
N ARG A 66 -9.81 -10.51 4.56
CA ARG A 66 -10.43 -10.90 5.83
C ARG A 66 -11.81 -10.27 5.97
N PRO A 67 -12.91 -11.06 5.94
CA PRO A 67 -14.28 -10.51 5.98
C PRO A 67 -14.58 -9.64 7.22
N GLN A 68 -13.91 -9.91 8.34
CA GLN A 68 -14.07 -9.16 9.59
C GLN A 68 -13.42 -7.76 9.57
N VAL A 69 -12.60 -7.45 8.57
CA VAL A 69 -12.00 -6.11 8.43
C VAL A 69 -13.05 -5.19 7.80
N SER A 70 -13.36 -4.10 8.47
CA SER A 70 -14.46 -3.19 8.11
C SER A 70 -14.12 -2.21 6.98
N CYS A 71 -12.84 -2.01 6.68
CA CYS A 71 -12.36 -1.03 5.69
C CYS A 71 -11.66 -1.67 4.47
N ARG A 72 -12.10 -2.88 4.06
CA ARG A 72 -11.48 -3.66 2.97
C ARG A 72 -11.43 -2.90 1.65
N ALA A 73 -12.51 -2.22 1.26
CA ALA A 73 -12.54 -1.42 0.02
C ALA A 73 -11.45 -0.33 0.02
N GLN A 74 -11.24 0.36 1.16
CA GLN A 74 -10.20 1.38 1.28
C GLN A 74 -8.78 0.79 1.26
N ILE A 75 -8.59 -0.43 1.78
CA ILE A 75 -7.32 -1.15 1.68
C ILE A 75 -7.02 -1.51 0.22
N ILE A 76 -8.02 -1.96 -0.53
CA ILE A 76 -7.88 -2.27 -1.96
C ILE A 76 -7.55 -1.02 -2.76
N GLN A 77 -8.19 0.11 -2.44
CA GLN A 77 -7.85 1.41 -3.01
C GLN A 77 -6.39 1.82 -2.71
N LEU A 78 -5.91 1.54 -1.49
CA LEU A 78 -4.50 1.79 -1.15
C LEU A 78 -3.55 0.90 -1.95
N LEU A 79 -3.87 -0.38 -2.15
CA LEU A 79 -3.09 -1.27 -3.02
C LEU A 79 -3.03 -0.74 -4.46
N LYS A 80 -4.15 -0.21 -4.97
CA LYS A 80 -4.20 0.43 -6.29
C LYS A 80 -3.28 1.65 -6.36
N ASN A 81 -3.40 2.56 -5.40
CA ASN A 81 -2.56 3.75 -5.32
C ASN A 81 -1.06 3.41 -5.30
N ILE A 82 -0.67 2.34 -4.58
CA ILE A 82 0.71 1.86 -4.55
C ILE A 82 1.14 1.28 -5.92
N ALA A 83 0.27 0.56 -6.62
CA ALA A 83 0.56 0.03 -7.95
C ALA A 83 0.70 1.12 -9.03
N ASP A 84 -0.10 2.19 -8.90
CA ASP A 84 -0.08 3.38 -9.75
C ASP A 84 1.10 4.32 -9.48
N ALA A 85 1.78 4.22 -8.33
CA ALA A 85 2.87 5.11 -7.97
C ALA A 85 3.97 5.13 -9.06
N ARG A 86 4.18 6.32 -9.65
CA ARG A 86 5.19 6.64 -10.68
C ARG A 86 5.91 7.96 -10.38
N GLN A 87 5.69 8.53 -9.20
CA GLN A 87 6.14 9.88 -8.88
C GLN A 87 7.66 9.96 -8.82
N TRP A 88 8.33 8.96 -8.24
CA TRP A 88 9.77 8.96 -8.15
C TRP A 88 10.41 8.73 -9.52
N GLU A 89 9.86 7.81 -10.33
CA GLU A 89 10.31 7.62 -11.72
C GLU A 89 10.14 8.89 -12.58
N THR A 90 8.99 9.56 -12.45
CA THR A 90 8.72 10.82 -13.16
C THR A 90 9.68 11.93 -12.72
N THR A 91 9.87 12.08 -11.41
CA THR A 91 10.78 13.09 -10.86
C THR A 91 12.23 12.82 -11.26
N ALA A 92 12.66 11.56 -11.29
CA ALA A 92 14.01 11.18 -11.74
C ALA A 92 14.27 11.52 -13.22
N THR A 93 13.22 11.58 -14.05
CA THR A 93 13.35 12.03 -15.45
C THR A 93 13.73 13.51 -15.53
N ALA A 94 13.13 14.34 -14.67
CA ALA A 94 13.47 15.77 -14.57
C ALA A 94 14.76 16.03 -13.77
N TYR A 95 15.07 15.16 -12.80
CA TYR A 95 16.21 15.30 -11.88
C TYR A 95 16.99 13.98 -11.76
N PRO A 96 17.82 13.62 -12.76
CA PRO A 96 18.52 12.32 -12.79
C PRO A 96 19.43 12.04 -11.60
N LYS A 97 19.87 13.07 -10.87
CA LYS A 97 20.68 12.94 -9.65
C LYS A 97 20.00 12.12 -8.56
N LEU A 98 18.67 12.02 -8.56
CA LEU A 98 17.89 11.19 -7.61
C LEU A 98 18.21 9.69 -7.74
N LEU A 99 18.63 9.23 -8.92
CA LEU A 99 19.01 7.83 -9.15
C LEU A 99 20.30 7.44 -8.40
N ASN A 100 21.13 8.43 -8.06
CA ASN A 100 22.38 8.24 -7.34
C ASN A 100 22.24 8.52 -5.84
N HIS A 101 21.03 8.81 -5.35
CA HIS A 101 20.80 9.03 -3.93
C HIS A 101 20.92 7.70 -3.18
N ARG A 102 21.58 7.70 -2.02
CA ARG A 102 21.81 6.50 -1.19
C ARG A 102 20.51 5.76 -0.85
N GLU A 103 19.42 6.51 -0.71
CA GLU A 103 18.09 6.01 -0.38
C GLU A 103 17.31 5.49 -1.60
N ASN A 104 17.64 5.95 -2.82
CA ASN A 104 17.03 5.56 -4.10
C ASN A 104 15.48 5.36 -4.06
N PRO A 105 14.70 6.45 -3.97
CA PRO A 105 13.24 6.39 -3.92
C PRO A 105 12.58 5.71 -5.13
N VAL A 106 13.23 5.75 -6.29
CA VAL A 106 12.79 5.02 -7.49
C VAL A 106 12.81 3.50 -7.26
N ALA A 107 13.81 2.98 -6.53
CA ALA A 107 13.85 1.57 -6.18
C ALA A 107 12.71 1.19 -5.20
N TRP A 108 12.38 2.07 -4.25
CA TRP A 108 11.23 1.85 -3.36
C TRP A 108 9.92 1.76 -4.14
N GLU A 109 9.73 2.67 -5.10
CA GLU A 109 8.57 2.68 -5.96
C GLU A 109 8.43 1.38 -6.76
N ARG A 110 9.50 0.96 -7.45
CA ARG A 110 9.51 -0.30 -8.19
C ARG A 110 9.23 -1.51 -7.30
N ALA A 111 9.87 -1.57 -6.13
CA ALA A 111 9.67 -2.66 -5.17
C ALA A 111 8.24 -2.71 -4.64
N ALA A 112 7.64 -1.56 -4.32
CA ALA A 112 6.27 -1.48 -3.82
C ALA A 112 5.27 -1.99 -4.85
N ARG A 113 5.41 -1.56 -6.11
CA ARG A 113 4.57 -2.05 -7.20
C ARG A 113 4.75 -3.53 -7.48
N GLN A 114 5.99 -4.00 -7.46
CA GLN A 114 6.28 -5.42 -7.65
C GLN A 114 5.64 -6.25 -6.54
N ALA A 115 5.68 -5.77 -5.29
CA ALA A 115 5.02 -6.42 -4.17
C ALA A 115 3.50 -6.51 -4.36
N VAL A 116 2.85 -5.49 -4.96
CA VAL A 116 1.42 -5.56 -5.28
C VAL A 116 1.16 -6.59 -6.38
N ARG A 117 1.92 -6.54 -7.48
CA ARG A 117 1.77 -7.46 -8.63
C ARG A 117 2.05 -8.92 -8.27
N ALA A 118 2.99 -9.17 -7.35
CA ALA A 118 3.38 -10.51 -6.91
C ALA A 118 2.26 -11.27 -6.18
N ARG A 119 1.23 -10.57 -5.69
CA ARG A 119 0.08 -11.14 -4.97
C ARG A 119 -1.26 -10.93 -5.68
N ARG A 120 -1.22 -10.80 -7.02
CA ARG A 120 -2.42 -10.59 -7.85
C ARG A 120 -3.41 -11.74 -7.82
N ASP A 121 -2.97 -12.94 -7.42
CA ASP A 121 -3.83 -14.11 -7.16
C ASP A 121 -4.91 -13.81 -6.10
N GLY A 122 -4.64 -12.87 -5.18
CA GLY A 122 -5.65 -12.38 -4.24
C GLY A 122 -6.84 -11.67 -4.88
N LEU A 123 -6.75 -11.24 -6.15
CA LEU A 123 -7.86 -10.58 -6.86
C LEU A 123 -9.05 -11.51 -7.06
N GLU A 124 -8.84 -12.79 -7.39
CA GLU A 124 -9.92 -13.72 -7.69
C GLU A 124 -10.88 -13.85 -6.51
N ARG A 125 -10.33 -13.95 -5.29
CA ARG A 125 -11.10 -14.01 -4.06
C ARG A 125 -11.90 -12.74 -3.80
N LEU A 126 -11.31 -11.57 -4.08
CA LEU A 126 -11.95 -10.27 -3.83
C LEU A 126 -13.00 -9.93 -4.90
N MET A 127 -12.85 -10.43 -6.12
CA MET A 127 -13.86 -10.30 -7.18
C MET A 127 -15.09 -11.17 -6.96
N ALA A 128 -14.96 -12.24 -6.17
CA ALA A 128 -16.07 -13.10 -5.77
C ALA A 128 -16.80 -12.60 -4.50
N ASP A 129 -16.47 -11.40 -4.03
CA ASP A 129 -17.10 -10.83 -2.83
C ASP A 129 -18.48 -10.24 -3.16
N ASP A 130 -19.46 -10.48 -2.30
CA ASP A 130 -20.83 -9.97 -2.47
C ASP A 130 -20.91 -8.44 -2.29
N ASP A 131 -19.91 -7.82 -1.65
CA ASP A 131 -19.85 -6.38 -1.47
C ASP A 131 -19.47 -5.67 -2.79
N THR A 132 -20.42 -4.87 -3.29
CA THR A 132 -20.25 -4.10 -4.53
C THR A 132 -19.10 -3.09 -4.47
N GLU A 133 -18.78 -2.52 -3.31
CA GLU A 133 -17.65 -1.60 -3.16
C GLU A 133 -16.31 -2.34 -3.27
N ILE A 134 -16.23 -3.54 -2.69
CA ILE A 134 -15.06 -4.42 -2.79
C ILE A 134 -14.85 -4.86 -4.23
N THR A 135 -15.89 -5.32 -4.91
CA THR A 135 -15.82 -5.74 -6.31
C THR A 135 -15.42 -4.60 -7.23
N ARG A 136 -15.96 -3.39 -7.03
CA ARG A 136 -15.57 -2.18 -7.78
C ARG A 136 -14.10 -1.85 -7.57
N ALA A 137 -13.66 -1.72 -6.31
CA ALA A 137 -12.27 -1.38 -6.00
C ALA A 137 -11.29 -2.44 -6.53
N THR A 138 -11.67 -3.72 -6.48
CA THR A 138 -10.87 -4.83 -7.00
C THR A 138 -10.75 -4.77 -8.52
N THR A 139 -11.82 -4.42 -9.22
CA THR A 139 -11.81 -4.23 -10.68
C THR A 139 -10.87 -3.09 -11.08
N GLU A 140 -10.88 -1.97 -10.35
CA GLU A 140 -9.97 -0.85 -10.59
C GLU A 140 -8.50 -1.22 -10.34
N LEU A 141 -8.23 -1.97 -9.26
CA LEU A 141 -6.90 -2.53 -9.00
C LEU A 141 -6.48 -3.49 -10.12
N ALA A 142 -7.34 -4.40 -10.55
CA ALA A 142 -7.03 -5.37 -11.60
C ALA A 142 -6.60 -4.70 -12.91
N ARG A 143 -7.32 -3.65 -13.34
CA ARG A 143 -6.93 -2.83 -14.51
C ARG A 143 -5.54 -2.21 -14.34
N THR A 144 -5.28 -1.65 -13.17
CA THR A 144 -3.98 -1.03 -12.83
C THR A 144 -2.81 -2.03 -12.90
N LEU A 145 -3.06 -3.32 -12.66
CA LEU A 145 -2.02 -4.36 -12.72
C LEU A 145 -1.80 -4.92 -14.13
N GLN A 146 -2.67 -4.60 -15.09
CA GLN A 146 -2.52 -4.96 -16.51
C GLN A 146 -1.61 -3.98 -17.27
N ASP A 147 -1.49 -2.74 -16.78
CA ASP A 147 -0.59 -1.69 -17.27
C ASP A 147 0.86 -1.84 -16.75
#